data_AF-A0A8S3H662-F1
#
_entry.id   AF-A0A8S3H662-F1
#
_cell.length_a   1.000
_cell.length_b   1.000
_cell.length_c   1.000
_cell.angle_alpha   90.00
_cell.angle_beta   90.00
_cell.angle_gamma   90.00
#
_symmetry.space_group_name_H-M   'P 1'
#
loop_
_entity.id
_entity.type
_entity.pdbx_description
1 polymer ?
#
loop_
_entity_poly.entity_id
_entity_poly.type
_entity_poly.pdbx_seq_one_letter_code
_entity_poly.pdbx_strand_id
1 'polypeptide(L)'
;MIHPVNLRKGETSTEAHKKLNPKGEVPVLIIDGNKLAQSIPIIEYIDETHPTEPRILPQDPYQRYQARLIAEIIASGIQPLQNLCVLKRVGEDKSAAWAHDFIKLGLDALEKALEESAGKYCVGDQVTIADCCLVPQLYNARRFKVDLTPYPLMTAIDERLNELSAFKDAHPNCQVDYPGEEN
;
A
#
# COMPACT_ATOMS: atom_id res chain seq x y z
N MET A 1 -1.72 -7.41 19.09
CA MET A 1 -1.37 -6.10 19.70
C MET A 1 -0.54 -5.33 18.68
N ILE A 2 -0.82 -4.04 18.47
CA ILE A 2 -0.04 -3.19 17.54
C ILE A 2 1.15 -2.62 18.29
N HIS A 3 2.34 -2.70 17.69
CA HIS A 3 3.57 -2.11 18.19
C HIS A 3 4.06 -1.05 17.21
N PRO A 4 3.86 0.25 17.50
CA PRO A 4 4.32 1.33 16.63
C PRO A 4 5.83 1.34 16.47
N VAL A 5 6.30 1.70 15.26
CA VAL A 5 7.72 1.88 14.95
C VAL A 5 7.88 3.20 14.21
N ASN A 6 8.50 4.19 14.87
CA ASN A 6 8.63 5.53 14.33
C ASN A 6 9.76 5.61 13.29
N LEU A 7 9.36 5.67 12.01
CA LEU A 7 10.28 5.74 10.87
C LEU A 7 11.12 7.02 10.84
N ARG A 8 10.59 8.14 11.33
CA ARG A 8 11.29 9.45 11.35
C ARG A 8 12.39 9.46 12.41
N LYS A 9 12.16 8.79 13.55
CA LYS A 9 13.17 8.58 14.60
C LYS A 9 14.17 7.46 14.28
N GLY A 10 14.02 6.79 13.14
CA GLY A 10 14.95 5.76 12.68
C GLY A 10 14.83 4.43 13.43
N GLU A 11 13.70 4.16 14.08
CA GLU A 11 13.52 2.97 14.93
C GLU A 11 13.67 1.65 14.16
N THR A 12 13.41 1.66 12.85
CA THR A 12 13.62 0.47 12.00
C THR A 12 15.09 0.11 11.78
N SER A 13 16.01 1.02 12.07
CA SER A 13 17.46 0.79 11.96
C SER A 13 18.08 0.20 13.22
N THR A 14 17.32 0.10 14.31
CA THR A 14 17.77 -0.47 15.58
C THR A 14 18.04 -1.97 15.45
N GLU A 15 19.00 -2.49 16.23
CA GLU A 15 19.29 -3.92 16.27
C GLU A 15 18.08 -4.75 16.73
N ALA A 16 17.26 -4.21 17.63
CA ALA A 16 16.03 -4.85 18.06
C ALA A 16 15.04 -5.05 16.90
N HIS A 17 14.81 -4.02 16.08
CA HIS A 17 13.94 -4.14 14.91
C HIS A 17 14.55 -5.02 13.81
N LYS A 18 15.86 -4.93 13.59
CA LYS A 18 16.55 -5.78 12.58
C LYS A 18 16.53 -7.26 12.92
N LYS A 19 16.49 -7.63 14.21
CA LYS A 19 16.21 -9.02 14.62
C LYS A 19 14.82 -9.47 14.18
N LEU A 20 13.86 -8.56 14.06
CA LEU A 20 12.52 -8.86 13.56
C LEU A 20 12.52 -8.91 12.02
N ASN A 21 12.97 -7.85 11.36
CA ASN A 21 13.11 -7.77 9.91
C ASN A 21 14.53 -7.30 9.53
N PRO A 22 15.39 -8.18 9.00
CA PRO A 22 16.77 -7.84 8.66
C PRO A 22 16.91 -6.66 7.69
N LYS A 23 15.91 -6.41 6.84
CA LYS A 23 15.90 -5.28 5.91
C LYS A 23 15.65 -3.93 6.61
N GLY A 24 15.17 -3.93 7.85
CA GLY A 24 14.90 -2.71 8.61
C GLY A 24 13.67 -1.96 8.07
N GLU A 25 12.62 -2.69 7.73
CA GLU A 25 11.37 -2.13 7.20
C GLU A 25 10.17 -2.54 8.04
N VAL A 26 9.07 -1.82 7.84
CA VAL A 26 7.72 -2.20 8.27
C VAL A 26 6.88 -2.53 7.02
N PRO A 27 5.86 -3.39 7.12
CA PRO A 27 5.39 -4.07 8.33
C PRO A 27 6.22 -5.32 8.70
N VAL A 28 6.09 -5.73 9.97
CA VAL A 28 6.38 -7.08 10.45
C VAL A 28 5.12 -7.60 11.11
N LEU A 29 4.69 -8.81 10.75
CA LEU A 29 3.54 -9.46 11.35
C LEU A 29 3.98 -10.71 12.11
N ILE A 30 3.57 -10.83 13.37
CA ILE A 30 3.75 -12.04 14.16
C ILE A 30 2.38 -12.71 14.30
N ILE A 31 2.21 -13.86 13.67
CA ILE A 31 0.95 -14.62 13.59
C ILE A 31 1.27 -16.11 13.45
N ASP A 32 0.44 -16.99 14.02
CA ASP A 32 0.59 -18.46 13.92
C ASP A 32 1.95 -19.00 14.38
N GLY A 33 2.60 -18.31 15.32
CA GLY A 33 3.96 -18.63 15.76
C GLY A 33 5.06 -18.26 14.76
N ASN A 34 4.70 -17.65 13.63
CA ASN A 34 5.60 -17.19 12.58
C ASN A 34 5.85 -15.69 12.68
N LYS A 35 6.99 -15.27 12.12
CA LYS A 35 7.37 -13.88 11.96
C LYS A 35 7.50 -13.59 10.47
N LEU A 36 6.56 -12.81 9.95
CA LEU A 36 6.39 -12.51 8.54
C LEU A 36 6.83 -11.07 8.23
N ALA A 37 7.37 -10.86 7.04
CA ALA A 37 7.77 -9.57 6.50
C ALA A 37 7.41 -9.51 5.01
N GLN A 38 7.42 -8.31 4.43
CA GLN A 38 6.90 -7.97 3.10
C GLN A 38 5.36 -8.01 3.05
N SER A 39 4.76 -6.90 2.65
CA SER A 39 3.30 -6.71 2.74
C SER A 39 2.52 -7.64 1.82
N ILE A 40 2.95 -7.84 0.57
CA ILE A 40 2.26 -8.73 -0.37
C ILE A 40 2.24 -10.18 0.14
N PRO A 41 3.38 -10.82 0.47
CA PRO A 41 3.37 -12.15 1.08
C PRO A 41 2.58 -12.24 2.39
N ILE A 42 2.58 -11.19 3.23
CA ILE A 42 1.76 -11.15 4.44
C ILE A 42 0.27 -11.23 4.10
N ILE A 43 -0.19 -10.44 3.13
CA ILE A 43 -1.61 -10.43 2.72
C ILE A 43 -2.00 -11.80 2.14
N GLU A 44 -1.16 -12.39 1.29
CA GLU A 44 -1.43 -13.73 0.73
C GLU A 44 -1.48 -14.80 1.82
N TYR A 45 -0.53 -14.79 2.77
CA TYR A 45 -0.53 -15.71 3.89
C TYR A 45 -1.81 -15.61 4.72
N ILE A 46 -2.28 -14.38 5.01
CA ILE A 46 -3.53 -14.16 5.74
C ILE A 46 -4.72 -14.70 4.94
N ASP A 47 -4.79 -14.45 3.63
CA ASP A 47 -5.88 -14.97 2.79
C ASP A 47 -5.88 -16.52 2.79
N GLU A 48 -4.71 -17.16 2.74
CA GLU A 48 -4.55 -18.61 2.76
C GLU A 48 -4.91 -19.25 4.10
N THR A 49 -4.48 -18.67 5.23
CA THR A 49 -4.62 -19.28 6.56
C THR A 49 -5.83 -18.80 7.34
N HIS A 50 -6.34 -17.60 7.02
CA HIS A 50 -7.49 -16.95 7.65
C HIS A 50 -8.51 -16.51 6.60
N PRO A 51 -9.12 -17.46 5.85
CA PRO A 51 -10.14 -17.18 4.86
C PRO A 51 -11.22 -16.22 5.38
N THR A 52 -11.48 -15.16 4.62
CA THR A 52 -12.69 -14.34 4.75
C THR A 52 -13.55 -14.48 3.50
N GLU A 53 -14.82 -14.10 3.61
CA GLU A 53 -15.71 -13.94 2.45
C GLU A 53 -16.19 -12.49 2.36
N PRO A 54 -15.92 -11.78 1.23
CA PRO A 54 -15.20 -12.26 0.05
C PRO A 54 -13.69 -12.44 0.28
N ARG A 55 -13.07 -13.30 -0.53
CA ARG A 55 -11.62 -13.54 -0.55
C ARG A 55 -10.85 -12.32 -1.08
N ILE A 56 -9.66 -12.06 -0.53
CA ILE A 56 -8.77 -10.99 -0.99
C ILE A 56 -8.07 -11.37 -2.30
N LEU A 57 -7.83 -12.67 -2.52
CA LEU A 57 -7.43 -13.21 -3.81
C LEU A 57 -8.63 -13.87 -4.50
N PRO A 58 -9.09 -13.35 -5.66
CA PRO A 58 -10.21 -13.93 -6.40
C PRO A 58 -9.99 -15.41 -6.70
N GLN A 59 -11.07 -16.21 -6.75
CA GLN A 59 -10.96 -17.63 -7.09
C GLN A 59 -10.66 -17.85 -8.58
N ASP A 60 -11.20 -17.00 -9.45
CA ASP A 60 -10.94 -17.04 -10.88
C ASP A 60 -9.43 -16.80 -11.17
N PRO A 61 -8.76 -17.67 -11.94
CA PRO A 61 -7.33 -17.55 -12.23
C PRO A 61 -6.94 -16.22 -12.86
N TYR A 62 -7.75 -15.68 -13.78
CA TYR A 62 -7.39 -14.47 -14.51
C TYR A 62 -7.64 -13.22 -13.68
N GLN A 63 -8.74 -13.13 -12.95
CA GLN A 63 -8.97 -12.03 -12.00
C GLN A 63 -7.91 -12.02 -10.89
N ARG A 64 -7.48 -13.20 -10.41
CA ARG A 64 -6.36 -13.30 -9.45
C ARG A 64 -5.05 -12.77 -10.04
N TYR A 65 -4.79 -13.06 -11.32
CA TYR A 65 -3.65 -12.49 -12.04
C TYR A 65 -3.77 -10.96 -12.12
N GLN A 66 -4.93 -10.41 -12.50
CA GLN A 66 -5.15 -8.97 -12.58
C GLN A 66 -4.95 -8.28 -11.21
N ALA A 67 -5.46 -8.88 -10.14
CA ALA A 67 -5.31 -8.35 -8.79
C ALA A 67 -3.83 -8.30 -8.36
N ARG A 68 -3.07 -9.36 -8.66
CA ARG A 68 -1.61 -9.41 -8.40
C ARG A 68 -0.85 -8.44 -9.30
N LEU A 69 -1.21 -8.31 -10.57
CA LEU A 69 -0.58 -7.37 -11.50
C LEU A 69 -0.65 -5.93 -10.94
N ILE A 70 -1.85 -5.48 -10.54
CA ILE A 70 -2.05 -4.15 -9.97
C ILE A 70 -1.26 -3.99 -8.67
N ALA A 71 -1.34 -4.98 -7.77
CA ALA A 71 -0.60 -4.96 -6.52
C ALA A 71 0.92 -4.86 -6.73
N GLU A 72 1.48 -5.58 -7.72
CA GLU A 72 2.91 -5.57 -8.03
C GLU A 72 3.36 -4.28 -8.74
N ILE A 73 2.54 -3.70 -9.61
CA ILE A 73 2.83 -2.37 -10.16
C ILE A 73 3.04 -1.37 -9.02
N ILE A 74 2.21 -1.44 -7.97
CA ILE A 74 2.34 -0.57 -6.80
C ILE A 74 3.52 -0.97 -5.92
N ALA A 75 3.54 -2.21 -5.41
CA ALA A 75 4.45 -2.67 -4.36
C ALA A 75 5.89 -2.83 -4.85
N SER A 76 6.09 -3.12 -6.13
CA SER A 76 7.40 -3.30 -6.74
C SER A 76 7.77 -2.13 -7.67
N GLY A 77 6.80 -1.60 -8.42
CA GLY A 77 7.04 -0.58 -9.45
C GLY A 77 6.99 0.87 -8.97
N ILE A 78 6.27 1.18 -7.89
CA ILE A 78 6.09 2.56 -7.41
C ILE A 78 6.67 2.74 -6.00
N GLN A 79 6.14 1.99 -5.04
CA GLN A 79 6.41 2.19 -3.61
C GLN A 79 7.91 2.20 -3.27
N PRO A 80 8.74 1.29 -3.80
CA PRO A 80 10.15 1.24 -3.45
C PRO A 80 10.91 2.50 -3.87
N LEU A 81 10.50 3.15 -4.96
CA LEU A 81 11.18 4.33 -5.52
C LEU A 81 10.89 5.61 -4.74
N GLN A 82 9.74 5.68 -4.08
CA GLN A 82 9.35 6.79 -3.20
C GLN A 82 9.56 6.48 -1.70
N ASN A 83 10.07 5.30 -1.37
CA ASN A 83 10.36 4.91 0.00
C ASN A 83 11.37 5.86 0.67
N LEU A 84 11.18 6.13 1.96
CA LEU A 84 12.04 7.01 2.76
C LEU A 84 13.53 6.68 2.64
N CYS A 85 13.91 5.41 2.56
CA CYS A 85 15.32 5.03 2.45
C CYS A 85 15.93 5.40 1.09
N VAL A 86 15.13 5.43 0.02
CA VAL A 86 15.55 5.88 -1.31
C VAL A 86 15.58 7.41 -1.34
N LEU A 87 14.53 8.07 -0.85
CA LEU A 87 14.46 9.54 -0.81
C LEU A 87 15.62 10.16 -0.02
N LYS A 88 15.99 9.58 1.13
CA LYS A 88 17.19 10.01 1.88
C LYS A 88 18.48 9.97 1.06
N ARG A 89 18.60 9.06 0.09
CA ARG A 89 19.77 8.95 -0.80
C ARG A 89 19.68 9.90 -1.99
N VAL A 90 18.48 10.20 -2.46
CA VAL A 90 18.22 11.18 -3.52
C VAL A 90 18.55 12.60 -3.05
N GLY A 91 18.35 12.89 -1.76
CA GLY A 91 18.61 14.19 -1.15
C GLY A 91 17.31 14.99 -0.94
N GLU A 92 17.24 15.78 0.13
CA GLU A 92 16.02 16.48 0.54
C GLU A 92 15.50 17.45 -0.53
N ASP A 93 16.40 18.11 -1.25
CA ASP A 93 16.11 19.07 -2.32
C ASP A 93 15.40 18.45 -3.53
N LYS A 94 15.64 17.15 -3.78
CA LYS A 94 15.12 16.42 -4.95
C LYS A 94 14.05 15.39 -4.61
N SER A 95 13.93 15.01 -3.34
CA SER A 95 13.07 13.90 -2.89
C SER A 95 11.60 14.07 -3.31
N ALA A 96 11.05 15.28 -3.18
CA ALA A 96 9.65 15.52 -3.52
C ALA A 96 9.38 15.38 -5.03
N ALA A 97 10.23 15.98 -5.87
CA ALA A 97 10.12 15.87 -7.33
C ALA A 97 10.33 14.43 -7.80
N TRP A 98 11.33 13.74 -7.24
CA TRP A 98 11.58 12.32 -7.52
C TRP A 98 10.35 11.44 -7.21
N ALA A 99 9.81 11.56 -5.99
CA ALA A 99 8.63 10.79 -5.61
C ALA A 99 7.44 11.11 -6.53
N HIS A 100 7.21 12.40 -6.81
CA HIS A 100 6.14 12.84 -7.70
C HIS A 100 6.23 12.18 -9.08
N ASP A 101 7.40 12.20 -9.72
CA ASP A 101 7.57 11.69 -11.09
C ASP A 101 7.36 10.17 -11.17
N PHE A 102 7.90 9.40 -10.23
CA PHE A 102 7.72 7.94 -10.21
C PHE A 102 6.31 7.53 -9.81
N ILE A 103 5.66 8.28 -8.93
CA ILE A 103 4.23 8.05 -8.64
C ILE A 103 3.42 8.31 -9.90
N LYS A 104 3.58 9.46 -10.56
CA LYS A 104 2.86 9.79 -11.79
C LYS A 104 3.04 8.70 -12.85
N LEU A 105 4.29 8.28 -13.11
CA LEU A 105 4.58 7.22 -14.08
C LEU A 105 3.82 5.92 -13.78
N GLY A 106 3.76 5.54 -12.50
CA GLY A 106 3.03 4.35 -12.07
C GLY A 106 1.52 4.50 -12.15
N LEU A 107 0.98 5.66 -11.77
CA LEU A 107 -0.45 5.96 -11.89
C LEU A 107 -0.91 5.95 -13.35
N ASP A 108 -0.10 6.47 -14.28
CA ASP A 108 -0.35 6.42 -15.72
C ASP A 108 -0.50 4.97 -16.24
N ALA A 109 0.23 4.01 -15.64
CA ALA A 109 0.11 2.59 -15.98
C ALA A 109 -1.07 1.90 -15.28
N LEU A 110 -1.33 2.25 -14.02
CA LEU A 110 -2.41 1.68 -13.22
C LEU A 110 -3.79 2.03 -13.77
N GLU A 111 -4.02 3.29 -14.17
CA GLU A 111 -5.30 3.71 -14.73
C GLU A 111 -5.68 2.84 -15.95
N LYS A 112 -4.70 2.57 -16.83
CA LYS A 112 -4.90 1.69 -18.00
C LYS A 112 -5.16 0.25 -17.62
N ALA A 113 -4.46 -0.29 -16.61
CA ALA A 113 -4.70 -1.64 -16.14
C ALA A 113 -6.12 -1.79 -15.55
N LEU A 114 -6.65 -0.73 -14.94
CA LEU A 114 -8.00 -0.69 -14.41
C LEU A 114 -9.08 -0.64 -15.49
N GLU A 115 -8.82 -0.04 -16.65
CA GLU A 115 -9.76 -0.08 -17.78
C GLU A 115 -10.13 -1.51 -18.21
N GLU A 116 -9.21 -2.47 -18.03
CA GLU A 116 -9.41 -3.87 -18.39
C GLU A 116 -10.01 -4.74 -17.27
N SER A 117 -9.98 -4.27 -16.03
CA SER A 117 -10.24 -5.12 -14.85
C SER A 117 -11.26 -4.57 -13.87
N ALA A 118 -11.44 -3.24 -13.81
CA ALA A 118 -12.24 -2.59 -12.80
C ALA A 118 -13.75 -2.85 -13.00
N GLY A 119 -14.42 -3.11 -11.88
CA GLY A 119 -15.88 -3.04 -11.75
C GLY A 119 -16.22 -2.02 -10.67
N LYS A 120 -16.87 -2.47 -9.58
CA LYS A 120 -17.01 -1.66 -8.36
C LYS A 120 -15.68 -1.34 -7.68
N TYR A 121 -14.66 -2.19 -7.82
CA TYR A 121 -13.33 -2.02 -7.23
C TYR A 121 -12.23 -2.26 -8.28
N CYS A 122 -10.98 -2.43 -7.87
CA CYS A 122 -9.86 -2.64 -8.80
C CYS A 122 -10.05 -3.84 -9.73
N VAL A 123 -10.66 -4.93 -9.25
CA VAL A 123 -10.94 -6.13 -10.05
C VAL A 123 -12.37 -6.60 -9.81
N GLY A 124 -13.25 -6.35 -10.77
CA GLY A 124 -14.67 -6.65 -10.65
C GLY A 124 -15.31 -5.95 -9.44
N ASP A 125 -16.18 -6.68 -8.72
CA ASP A 125 -17.07 -6.08 -7.71
C ASP A 125 -16.71 -6.43 -6.25
N GLN A 126 -15.59 -7.12 -6.02
CA GLN A 126 -15.10 -7.49 -4.69
C GLN A 126 -13.77 -6.80 -4.37
N VAL A 127 -13.53 -6.52 -3.08
CA VAL A 127 -12.26 -5.96 -2.62
C VAL A 127 -11.19 -7.04 -2.71
N THR A 128 -10.05 -6.70 -3.29
CA THR A 128 -8.92 -7.60 -3.53
C THR A 128 -7.61 -7.02 -2.99
N ILE A 129 -6.52 -7.77 -3.13
CA ILE A 129 -5.17 -7.30 -2.81
C ILE A 129 -4.79 -6.01 -3.56
N ALA A 130 -5.35 -5.81 -4.77
CA ALA A 130 -5.13 -4.59 -5.55
C ALA A 130 -5.63 -3.35 -4.81
N ASP A 131 -6.83 -3.42 -4.23
CA ASP A 131 -7.46 -2.35 -3.46
C ASP A 131 -6.69 -2.04 -2.17
N CYS A 132 -6.21 -3.08 -1.47
CA CYS A 132 -5.35 -2.95 -0.30
C CYS A 132 -4.04 -2.21 -0.61
N CYS A 133 -3.58 -2.25 -1.87
CA CYS A 133 -2.38 -1.53 -2.32
C CYS A 133 -2.71 -0.14 -2.89
N LEU A 134 -3.85 0.02 -3.55
CA LEU A 134 -4.25 1.26 -4.22
C LEU A 134 -4.45 2.40 -3.20
N VAL A 135 -5.23 2.16 -2.14
CA VAL A 135 -5.60 3.22 -1.18
C VAL A 135 -4.37 3.86 -0.51
N PRO A 136 -3.42 3.08 0.06
CA PRO A 136 -2.19 3.67 0.61
C PRO A 136 -1.31 4.37 -0.44
N GLN A 137 -1.34 3.90 -1.70
CA GLN A 137 -0.55 4.51 -2.77
C GLN A 137 -1.15 5.85 -3.22
N LEU A 138 -2.47 5.98 -3.28
CA LEU A 138 -3.14 7.26 -3.54
C LEU A 138 -3.02 8.23 -2.37
N TYR A 139 -2.99 7.74 -1.12
CA TYR A 139 -2.58 8.56 0.03
C TYR A 139 -1.18 9.16 -0.17
N ASN A 140 -0.20 8.35 -0.61
CA ASN A 140 1.14 8.85 -0.93
C ASN A 140 1.13 9.84 -2.10
N ALA A 141 0.34 9.58 -3.15
CA ALA A 141 0.20 10.51 -4.29
C ALA A 141 -0.28 11.89 -3.83
N ARG A 142 -1.31 11.95 -2.98
CA ARG A 142 -1.79 13.19 -2.36
C ARG A 142 -0.73 13.86 -1.50
N ARG A 143 -0.02 13.09 -0.68
CA ARG A 143 1.08 13.59 0.15
C ARG A 143 2.19 14.26 -0.67
N PHE A 144 2.51 13.70 -1.84
CA PHE A 144 3.49 14.25 -2.78
C PHE A 144 2.90 15.22 -3.81
N LYS A 145 1.63 15.63 -3.63
CA LYS A 145 0.93 16.62 -4.47
C LYS A 145 0.87 16.25 -5.96
N VAL A 146 0.78 14.96 -6.26
CA VAL A 146 0.53 14.47 -7.62
C VAL A 146 -0.91 14.82 -8.01
N ASP A 147 -1.10 15.39 -9.20
CA ASP A 147 -2.42 15.67 -9.75
C ASP A 147 -3.15 14.36 -10.08
N LEU A 148 -4.32 14.15 -9.47
CA LEU A 148 -5.14 12.96 -9.67
C LEU A 148 -6.28 13.16 -10.66
N THR A 149 -6.46 14.38 -11.20
CA THR A 149 -7.48 14.69 -12.20
C THR A 149 -7.44 13.77 -13.43
N PRO A 150 -6.26 13.33 -13.92
CA PRO A 150 -6.17 12.40 -15.05
C PRO A 150 -6.61 10.95 -14.75
N TYR A 151 -6.94 10.61 -13.49
CA TYR A 151 -7.16 9.24 -13.04
C TYR A 151 -8.58 9.01 -12.45
N PRO A 152 -9.64 9.19 -13.25
CA PRO A 152 -11.02 9.11 -12.77
C PRO A 152 -11.44 7.72 -12.25
N LEU A 153 -10.92 6.61 -12.81
CA LEU A 153 -11.23 5.26 -12.32
C LEU A 153 -10.61 5.03 -10.95
N MET A 154 -9.30 5.28 -10.82
CA MET A 154 -8.59 5.14 -9.54
C MET A 154 -9.24 5.98 -8.44
N THR A 155 -9.52 7.26 -8.72
CA THR A 155 -10.10 8.16 -7.70
C THR A 155 -11.49 7.74 -7.28
N ALA A 156 -12.35 7.31 -8.20
CA ALA A 156 -13.68 6.84 -7.86
C ALA A 156 -13.66 5.50 -7.09
N ILE A 157 -12.71 4.60 -7.39
CA ILE A 157 -12.49 3.36 -6.61
C ILE A 157 -12.03 3.70 -5.20
N ASP A 158 -11.05 4.59 -5.05
CA ASP A 158 -10.52 5.03 -3.77
C ASP A 158 -11.61 5.64 -2.89
N GLU A 159 -12.48 6.50 -3.43
CA GLU A 159 -13.61 7.07 -2.70
C GLU A 159 -14.52 5.97 -2.14
N ARG A 160 -14.92 4.99 -2.96
CA ARG A 160 -15.76 3.86 -2.52
C ARG A 160 -15.08 3.02 -1.45
N LEU A 161 -13.77 2.74 -1.59
CA LEU A 161 -13.03 1.95 -0.61
C LEU A 161 -12.94 2.68 0.73
N ASN A 162 -12.71 3.99 0.71
CA ASN A 162 -12.66 4.82 1.92
C ASN A 162 -14.02 4.98 2.63
N GLU A 163 -15.14 4.54 2.03
CA GLU A 163 -16.42 4.46 2.73
C GLU A 163 -16.53 3.21 3.63
N LEU A 164 -15.76 2.16 3.35
CA LEU A 164 -15.78 0.90 4.08
C LEU A 164 -15.09 1.03 5.45
N SER A 165 -15.67 0.42 6.49
CA SER A 165 -15.11 0.49 7.85
C SER A 165 -13.67 0.01 7.93
N ALA A 166 -13.33 -1.08 7.23
CA ALA A 166 -11.97 -1.62 7.22
C ALA A 166 -10.91 -0.60 6.77
N PHE A 167 -11.21 0.23 5.76
CA PHE A 167 -10.28 1.27 5.28
C PHE A 167 -10.30 2.51 6.17
N LYS A 168 -11.45 2.88 6.73
CA LYS A 168 -11.56 3.98 7.71
C LYS A 168 -10.76 3.67 8.98
N ASP A 169 -10.91 2.48 9.53
CA ASP A 169 -10.21 2.04 10.74
C ASP A 169 -8.71 1.89 10.49
N ALA A 170 -8.31 1.52 9.27
CA ALA A 170 -6.91 1.43 8.85
C ALA A 170 -6.31 2.78 8.39
N HIS A 171 -7.08 3.87 8.36
CA HIS A 171 -6.59 5.16 7.91
C HIS A 171 -5.43 5.64 8.81
N PRO A 172 -4.37 6.27 8.26
CA PRO A 172 -3.20 6.70 9.05
C PRO A 172 -3.55 7.60 10.25
N ASN A 173 -4.59 8.44 10.13
CA ASN A 173 -5.04 9.32 11.22
C ASN A 173 -5.82 8.59 12.33
N CYS A 174 -6.16 7.32 12.13
CA CYS A 174 -6.90 6.49 13.08
C CYS A 174 -5.99 5.51 13.84
N GLN A 175 -4.66 5.63 13.67
CA GLN A 175 -3.69 4.74 14.30
C GLN A 175 -3.25 5.25 15.67
N VAL A 176 -2.85 4.32 16.55
CA VAL A 176 -2.43 4.61 17.93
C VAL A 176 -1.21 5.52 18.03
N ASP A 177 -0.42 5.62 16.96
CA ASP A 177 0.77 6.45 16.83
C ASP A 177 0.56 7.69 15.95
N TYR A 178 -0.69 8.00 15.59
CA TYR A 178 -1.01 9.25 14.91
C TYR A 178 -0.67 10.44 15.82
N PRO A 179 0.22 11.36 15.40
CA PRO A 179 0.65 12.47 16.25
C PRO A 179 -0.38 13.59 16.39
N GLY A 180 -1.53 13.51 15.71
CA GLY A 180 -2.50 14.60 15.57
C GLY A 180 -2.28 15.41 14.29
N GLU A 181 -3.20 16.33 13.99
CA GLU A 181 -2.99 17.33 12.94
C GLU A 181 -1.90 18.31 13.43
N GLU A 182 -0.75 18.34 12.77
CA GLU A 182 0.22 19.42 12.95
C GLU A 182 -0.44 20.71 12.43
N ASN A 183 -0.84 21.62 13.33
CA ASN A 183 -1.26 22.99 13.00
C ASN A 183 -0.12 23.76 12.32
#